data_AF-A0A409WJC7-F1
#
_entry.id   AF-A0A409WJC7-F1
#
_cell.length_a   1.000
_cell.length_b   1.000
_cell.length_c   1.000
_cell.angle_alpha   90.00
_cell.angle_beta   90.00
_cell.angle_gamma   90.00
#
_symmetry.space_group_name_H-M   'P 1'
#
loop_
_entity.id
_entity.type
_entity.pdbx_description
1 polymer ?
#
loop_
_entity_poly.entity_id
_entity_poly.type
_entity_poly.pdbx_seq_one_letter_code
_entity_poly.pdbx_strand_id
1 'polypeptide(L)'
;MAPRLRVLAGTSPSTMVPITHLVNTPQAHPVRSPLFEGEIVAHIKGLTDERGRVRESAYFEREDRGGVTWSIVVRGRFLVPYSADDILFGNTFDRPLKLPWGTSAVLKFMHYIDPTLEHDLTSSSKPWALSPLIATMPHFMHTRSSSSSPSEPPFNTTESIKDNNSELYLALADEMDEVDSSSTSSGASSRSASSSSDVALPLVCPASLDAVKVSKASSSSSGSSSSGGSSFSVKSAVRKVKRRRSDREGGRAKRERELQGLESASQRRSYFAQRARRRDVVFGPEDVITTDFCYGFINFAPSLSLQLPGGLSFDLMKYWDGQPVRFVCCERVPTRKGGAGTGEQSQEPWGRIFWCVAIEVVDDEN
;
A
#
# COMPACT_ATOMS: atom_id res chain seq x y z
N MET A 1 22.94 4.54 -30.76
CA MET A 1 21.52 4.55 -31.17
C MET A 1 20.68 4.47 -29.91
N ALA A 2 19.53 5.14 -29.85
CA ALA A 2 18.64 5.00 -28.69
C ALA A 2 18.21 3.53 -28.54
N PRO A 3 18.14 2.98 -27.32
CA PRO A 3 17.68 1.62 -27.12
C PRO A 3 16.23 1.48 -27.58
N ARG A 4 15.90 0.35 -28.21
CA ARG A 4 14.51 -0.01 -28.49
C ARG A 4 13.87 -0.49 -27.21
N LEU A 5 12.68 0.01 -26.93
CA LEU A 5 11.98 -0.27 -25.68
C LEU A 5 10.61 -0.88 -25.95
N ARG A 6 10.24 -1.81 -25.07
CA ARG A 6 8.91 -2.38 -24.95
C ARG A 6 8.34 -1.98 -23.60
N VAL A 7 7.09 -1.55 -23.58
CA VAL A 7 6.37 -1.23 -22.35
C VAL A 7 5.27 -2.25 -22.16
N LEU A 8 5.20 -2.84 -20.98
CA LEU A 8 4.16 -3.80 -20.60
C LEU A 8 3.37 -3.27 -19.40
N ALA A 9 2.10 -3.63 -19.30
CA ALA A 9 1.27 -3.32 -18.16
C ALA A 9 0.33 -4.47 -17.81
N GLY A 10 0.00 -4.63 -16.54
CA GLY A 10 -0.91 -5.67 -16.05
C GLY A 10 -1.15 -5.57 -14.54
N THR A 11 -1.78 -6.60 -13.98
CA THR A 11 -2.06 -6.71 -12.53
C THR A 11 -1.09 -7.64 -11.79
N SER A 12 -0.18 -8.27 -12.52
CA SER A 12 0.92 -9.11 -12.02
C SER A 12 1.96 -9.30 -13.13
N PRO A 13 3.21 -9.70 -12.81
CA PRO A 13 4.21 -10.02 -13.82
C PRO A 13 3.75 -11.06 -14.86
N SER A 14 2.88 -11.99 -14.47
CA SER A 14 2.36 -13.04 -15.36
C SER A 14 1.17 -12.59 -16.24
N THR A 15 0.53 -11.46 -15.92
CA THR A 15 -0.64 -10.94 -16.66
C THR A 15 -0.30 -9.71 -17.49
N MET A 16 0.96 -9.28 -17.47
CA MET A 16 1.42 -8.14 -18.26
C MET A 16 1.29 -8.40 -19.75
N VAL A 17 0.81 -7.41 -20.48
CA VAL A 17 0.75 -7.43 -21.95
C VAL A 17 1.48 -6.21 -22.53
N PRO A 18 2.06 -6.30 -23.74
CA PRO A 18 2.68 -5.15 -24.39
C PRO A 18 1.67 -4.03 -24.67
N ILE A 19 1.96 -2.84 -24.15
CA ILE A 19 1.19 -1.61 -24.36
C ILE A 19 2.01 -0.55 -25.12
N THR A 20 3.16 -0.93 -25.69
CA THR A 20 4.09 -0.01 -26.38
C THR A 20 3.39 0.87 -27.42
N HIS A 21 2.30 0.40 -28.05
CA HIS A 21 1.50 1.12 -29.05
C HIS A 21 0.56 2.20 -28.47
N LEU A 22 0.27 2.15 -27.16
CA LEU A 22 -0.54 3.14 -26.44
C LEU A 22 0.30 4.22 -25.77
N VAL A 23 1.59 3.95 -25.50
CA VAL A 23 2.51 4.92 -24.88
C VAL A 23 2.55 6.23 -25.68
N ASN A 24 2.62 7.38 -25.04
CA ASN A 24 2.62 8.68 -25.72
C ASN A 24 1.33 9.01 -26.52
N THR A 25 0.26 8.24 -26.33
CA THR A 25 -1.09 8.55 -26.86
C THR A 25 -2.03 8.92 -25.72
N PRO A 26 -3.19 9.55 -25.99
CA PRO A 26 -4.20 9.79 -24.97
C PRO A 26 -4.97 8.52 -24.56
N GLN A 27 -4.75 7.37 -25.20
CA GLN A 27 -5.48 6.14 -24.90
C GLN A 27 -4.90 5.44 -23.67
N ALA A 28 -5.77 5.08 -22.75
CA ALA A 28 -5.39 4.33 -21.55
C ALA A 28 -5.54 2.82 -21.75
N HIS A 29 -4.69 2.05 -21.08
CA HIS A 29 -4.76 0.61 -21.02
C HIS A 29 -5.55 0.16 -19.77
N PRO A 30 -6.68 -0.56 -19.90
CA PRO A 30 -7.44 -1.03 -18.74
C PRO A 30 -6.71 -2.17 -18.03
N VAL A 31 -6.71 -2.14 -16.70
CA VAL A 31 -6.23 -3.21 -15.82
C VAL A 31 -7.31 -3.62 -14.83
N ARG A 32 -7.56 -4.92 -14.69
CA ARG A 32 -8.61 -5.45 -13.83
C ARG A 32 -8.17 -6.73 -13.14
N SER A 33 -8.40 -6.79 -11.84
CA SER A 33 -8.20 -7.95 -10.98
C SER A 33 -9.31 -8.00 -9.92
N PRO A 34 -9.39 -9.05 -9.09
CA PRO A 34 -10.31 -9.06 -7.96
C PRO A 34 -10.04 -7.99 -6.88
N LEU A 35 -8.88 -7.33 -6.89
CA LEU A 35 -8.48 -6.36 -5.85
C LEU A 35 -8.41 -4.92 -6.35
N PHE A 36 -8.28 -4.72 -7.65
CA PHE A 36 -8.07 -3.41 -8.25
C PHE A 36 -8.67 -3.37 -9.65
N GLU A 37 -9.32 -2.26 -9.97
CA GLU A 37 -9.69 -1.91 -11.34
C GLU A 37 -9.23 -0.49 -11.65
N GLY A 38 -8.76 -0.28 -12.88
CA GLY A 38 -8.28 1.01 -13.30
C GLY A 38 -7.76 1.03 -14.72
N GLU A 39 -7.05 2.11 -15.02
CA GLU A 39 -6.51 2.44 -16.33
C GLU A 39 -5.12 3.02 -16.17
N ILE A 40 -4.21 2.66 -17.09
CA ILE A 40 -2.81 3.06 -17.08
C ILE A 40 -2.49 3.81 -18.37
N VAL A 41 -1.81 4.94 -18.24
CA VAL A 41 -1.22 5.70 -19.35
C VAL A 41 0.26 5.85 -19.06
N ALA A 42 1.09 5.69 -20.10
CA ALA A 42 2.52 5.93 -19.98
C ALA A 42 2.96 6.97 -21.00
N HIS A 43 3.83 7.87 -20.58
CA HIS A 43 4.54 8.79 -21.46
C HIS A 43 6.04 8.62 -21.26
N ILE A 44 6.79 8.50 -22.35
CA ILE A 44 8.26 8.32 -22.34
C ILE A 44 8.85 9.20 -23.44
N LYS A 45 9.66 10.19 -23.07
CA LYS A 45 10.26 11.14 -24.01
C LYS A 45 11.35 10.46 -24.83
N GLY A 46 11.30 10.62 -26.15
CA GLY A 46 12.25 9.98 -27.07
C GLY A 46 12.14 8.46 -27.12
N LEU A 47 10.98 7.90 -26.77
CA LEU A 47 10.71 6.45 -26.85
C LEU A 47 10.95 5.96 -28.29
N THR A 48 11.87 5.02 -28.44
CA THR A 48 12.04 4.26 -29.68
C THR A 48 11.37 2.89 -29.49
N ASP A 49 10.32 2.60 -30.27
CA ASP A 49 9.56 1.35 -30.14
C ASP A 49 10.35 0.12 -30.64
N GLU A 50 9.76 -1.08 -30.54
CA GLU A 50 10.42 -2.32 -30.96
C GLU A 50 10.77 -2.34 -32.47
N ARG A 51 10.12 -1.47 -33.26
CA ARG A 51 10.33 -1.32 -34.70
C ARG A 51 11.30 -0.18 -35.05
N GLY A 52 11.91 0.45 -34.05
CA GLY A 52 12.82 1.57 -34.25
C GLY A 52 12.14 2.91 -34.51
N ARG A 53 10.82 3.03 -34.32
CA ARG A 53 10.08 4.28 -34.56
C ARG A 53 10.08 5.13 -33.29
N VAL A 54 10.45 6.39 -33.44
CA VAL A 54 10.37 7.37 -32.34
C VAL A 54 8.90 7.77 -32.15
N ARG A 55 8.44 7.74 -30.90
CA ARG A 55 7.08 8.14 -30.52
C ARG A 55 7.13 9.43 -29.73
N GLU A 56 6.54 10.50 -30.26
CA GLU A 56 6.42 11.80 -29.57
C GLU A 56 5.16 11.88 -28.72
N SER A 57 5.17 12.76 -27.71
CA SER A 57 4.06 12.93 -26.77
C SER A 57 3.79 14.40 -26.47
N ALA A 58 2.55 14.85 -26.70
CA ALA A 58 2.09 16.18 -26.31
C ALA A 58 2.17 16.44 -24.79
N TYR A 59 2.26 15.37 -23.97
CA TYR A 59 2.44 15.48 -22.53
C TYR A 59 3.68 16.31 -22.15
N PHE A 60 4.80 16.17 -22.89
CA PHE A 60 6.06 16.86 -22.58
C PHE A 60 6.11 18.31 -23.12
N GLU A 61 5.11 18.72 -23.89
CA GLU A 61 4.98 20.08 -24.42
C GLU A 61 4.19 20.99 -23.46
N ARG A 62 3.54 20.40 -22.45
CA ARG A 62 2.78 21.15 -21.44
C ARG A 62 3.71 21.96 -20.56
N GLU A 63 3.36 23.23 -20.33
CA GLU A 63 4.14 24.15 -19.51
C GLU A 63 4.35 23.61 -18.08
N ASP A 64 3.32 22.97 -17.51
CA ASP A 64 3.35 22.42 -16.16
C ASP A 64 4.03 21.03 -16.05
N ARG A 65 4.60 20.54 -17.16
CA ARG A 65 5.43 19.32 -17.23
C ARG A 65 6.84 19.61 -17.74
N GLY A 66 7.27 20.88 -17.69
CA GLY A 66 8.63 21.28 -18.00
C GLY A 66 9.67 20.45 -17.25
N GLY A 67 10.64 19.91 -18.00
CA GLY A 67 11.72 19.09 -17.45
C GLY A 67 11.36 17.62 -17.17
N VAL A 68 10.09 17.22 -17.25
CA VAL A 68 9.68 15.81 -17.12
C VAL A 68 10.09 15.03 -18.37
N THR A 69 10.56 13.80 -18.19
CA THR A 69 11.04 12.94 -19.27
C THR A 69 10.28 11.62 -19.37
N TRP A 70 9.50 11.29 -18.35
CA TRP A 70 8.59 10.16 -18.35
C TRP A 70 7.47 10.34 -17.31
N SER A 71 6.39 9.61 -17.50
CA SER A 71 5.22 9.59 -16.62
C SER A 71 4.53 8.23 -16.70
N ILE A 72 4.07 7.74 -15.54
CA ILE A 72 3.09 6.66 -15.44
C ILE A 72 1.88 7.24 -14.72
N VAL A 73 0.79 7.43 -15.45
CA VAL A 73 -0.49 7.87 -14.92
C VAL A 73 -1.37 6.66 -14.67
N VAL A 74 -1.93 6.57 -13.47
CA VAL A 74 -2.87 5.51 -13.11
C VAL A 74 -4.10 6.14 -12.52
N ARG A 75 -5.27 5.76 -13.03
CA ARG A 75 -6.57 6.04 -12.43
C ARG A 75 -7.21 4.72 -12.05
N GLY A 76 -7.71 4.59 -10.83
CA GLY A 76 -8.43 3.39 -10.44
C GLY A 76 -8.87 3.39 -8.99
N ARG A 77 -9.41 2.25 -8.56
CA ARG A 77 -9.95 2.05 -7.21
C ARG A 77 -9.68 0.64 -6.73
N PHE A 78 -9.57 0.50 -5.41
CA PHE A 78 -9.44 -0.80 -4.77
C PHE A 78 -10.81 -1.43 -4.58
N LEU A 79 -10.95 -2.70 -4.94
CA LEU A 79 -12.22 -3.42 -4.85
C LEU A 79 -12.48 -4.00 -3.45
N VAL A 80 -11.48 -3.92 -2.58
CA VAL A 80 -11.58 -4.21 -1.15
C VAL A 80 -10.90 -3.10 -0.35
N PRO A 81 -11.30 -2.85 0.91
CA PRO A 81 -10.69 -1.79 1.71
C PRO A 81 -9.21 -2.05 2.00
N TYR A 82 -8.36 -1.05 1.73
CA TYR A 82 -6.95 -1.04 2.09
C TYR A 82 -6.59 0.24 2.84
N SER A 83 -5.87 0.11 3.94
CA SER A 83 -5.26 1.27 4.59
C SER A 83 -4.19 1.87 3.66
N ALA A 84 -4.05 3.20 3.65
CA ALA A 84 -3.05 3.87 2.83
C ALA A 84 -1.60 3.49 3.23
N ASP A 85 -1.41 2.90 4.42
CA ASP A 85 -0.13 2.36 4.86
C ASP A 85 0.22 1.00 4.23
N ASP A 86 -0.81 0.27 3.81
CA ASP A 86 -0.69 -1.06 3.20
C ASP A 86 -0.47 -0.98 1.69
N ILE A 87 -0.62 0.20 1.08
CA ILE A 87 -0.44 0.39 -0.36
C ILE A 87 0.94 1.00 -0.61
N LEU A 88 1.82 0.18 -1.17
CA LEU A 88 3.15 0.54 -1.58
C LEU A 88 3.22 0.78 -3.08
N PHE A 89 4.10 1.68 -3.48
CA PHE A 89 4.49 1.89 -4.86
C PHE A 89 5.99 2.09 -4.98
N GLY A 90 6.58 1.57 -6.06
CA GLY A 90 7.98 1.81 -6.39
C GLY A 90 8.51 0.76 -7.34
N ASN A 91 9.77 0.39 -7.17
CA ASN A 91 10.48 -0.51 -8.07
C ASN A 91 10.81 -1.85 -7.42
N THR A 92 10.66 -2.93 -8.19
CA THR A 92 11.09 -4.29 -7.84
C THR A 92 11.96 -4.84 -8.96
N PHE A 93 12.99 -5.60 -8.61
CA PHE A 93 13.91 -6.21 -9.56
C PHE A 93 13.92 -7.72 -9.37
N ASP A 94 13.99 -8.47 -10.48
CA ASP A 94 13.97 -9.93 -10.45
C ASP A 94 15.35 -10.53 -10.16
N ARG A 95 16.41 -9.74 -10.39
CA ARG A 95 17.80 -10.13 -10.21
C ARG A 95 18.60 -9.03 -9.48
N PRO A 96 19.71 -9.39 -8.82
CA PRO A 96 20.58 -8.43 -8.14
C PRO A 96 21.05 -7.30 -9.05
N LEU A 97 21.17 -6.10 -8.49
CA LEU A 97 21.64 -4.92 -9.21
C LEU A 97 23.17 -4.81 -9.12
N LYS A 98 23.79 -4.44 -10.24
CA LYS A 98 25.20 -4.01 -10.24
C LYS A 98 25.21 -2.54 -9.85
N LEU A 99 25.51 -2.21 -8.60
CA LEU A 99 25.40 -0.83 -8.12
C LEU A 99 26.63 0.02 -8.57
N PRO A 100 26.43 1.27 -9.03
CA PRO A 100 27.52 2.15 -9.45
C PRO A 100 28.52 2.47 -8.33
N TRP A 101 29.77 2.76 -8.70
CA TRP A 101 30.64 3.55 -7.83
C TRP A 101 29.96 4.91 -7.58
N GLY A 102 29.71 5.26 -6.30
CA GLY A 102 28.89 6.44 -5.95
C GLY A 102 27.43 6.15 -5.60
N THR A 103 27.04 4.89 -5.41
CA THR A 103 25.68 4.48 -4.98
C THR A 103 25.15 5.30 -3.79
N SER A 104 25.99 5.66 -2.82
CA SER A 104 25.56 6.49 -1.69
C SER A 104 24.99 7.86 -2.11
N ALA A 105 25.43 8.42 -3.24
CA ALA A 105 24.86 9.66 -3.79
C ALA A 105 23.49 9.42 -4.41
N VAL A 106 23.32 8.32 -5.16
CA VAL A 106 22.01 7.89 -5.70
C VAL A 106 21.02 7.63 -4.58
N LEU A 107 21.41 6.90 -3.54
CA LEU A 107 20.56 6.62 -2.37
C LEU A 107 20.16 7.90 -1.63
N LYS A 108 21.11 8.81 -1.39
CA LYS A 108 20.81 10.13 -0.79
C LYS A 108 19.85 10.94 -1.65
N PHE A 109 20.02 10.90 -2.97
CA PHE A 109 19.11 11.58 -3.89
C PHE A 109 17.71 10.98 -3.86
N MET A 110 17.60 9.64 -3.89
CA MET A 110 16.32 8.94 -3.76
C MET A 110 15.59 9.32 -2.46
N HIS A 111 16.31 9.37 -1.33
CA HIS A 111 15.74 9.82 -0.06
C HIS A 111 15.43 11.32 0.00
N TYR A 112 16.18 12.14 -0.72
CA TYR A 112 15.90 13.57 -0.83
C TYR A 112 14.58 13.82 -1.58
N ILE A 113 14.36 13.08 -2.67
CA ILE A 113 13.11 13.14 -3.44
C ILE A 113 11.95 12.51 -2.65
N ASP A 114 12.21 11.37 -2.00
CA ASP A 114 11.22 10.65 -1.20
C ASP A 114 11.78 10.19 0.15
N PRO A 115 11.55 10.96 1.24
CA PRO A 115 11.98 10.58 2.58
C PRO A 115 11.29 9.32 3.12
N THR A 116 10.20 8.89 2.51
CA THR A 116 9.41 7.72 2.93
C THR A 116 9.77 6.45 2.17
N LEU A 117 10.72 6.54 1.24
CA LEU A 117 11.23 5.42 0.48
C LEU A 117 12.04 4.49 1.39
N GLU A 118 11.63 3.22 1.41
CA GLU A 118 12.40 2.11 1.98
C GLU A 118 13.01 1.32 0.81
N HIS A 119 14.19 0.72 1.01
CA HIS A 119 14.82 -0.04 -0.07
C HIS A 119 15.74 -1.14 0.46
N ASP A 120 15.95 -2.17 -0.37
CA ASP A 120 17.05 -3.13 -0.26
C ASP A 120 17.68 -3.32 -1.65
N LEU A 121 18.28 -2.24 -2.18
CA LEU A 121 18.93 -2.29 -3.49
C LEU A 121 20.19 -3.16 -3.52
N THR A 122 20.71 -3.54 -2.36
CA THR A 122 21.90 -4.39 -2.17
C THR A 122 21.57 -5.87 -2.04
N SER A 123 20.28 -6.24 -2.09
CA SER A 123 19.84 -7.63 -1.98
C SER A 123 20.54 -8.54 -2.99
N SER A 124 20.97 -9.72 -2.52
CA SER A 124 21.57 -10.76 -3.35
C SER A 124 20.55 -11.60 -4.11
N SER A 125 19.25 -11.35 -3.93
CA SER A 125 18.16 -12.03 -4.63
C SER A 125 17.32 -11.05 -5.45
N LYS A 126 16.41 -10.33 -4.80
CA LYS A 126 15.44 -9.43 -5.42
C LYS A 126 15.50 -8.05 -4.80
N PRO A 127 16.28 -7.14 -5.40
CA PRO A 127 16.34 -5.76 -4.98
C PRO A 127 14.98 -5.05 -5.10
N TRP A 128 14.75 -4.06 -4.26
CA TRP A 128 13.52 -3.27 -4.28
C TRP A 128 13.72 -1.89 -3.69
N ALA A 129 12.87 -0.94 -4.09
CA ALA A 129 12.72 0.37 -3.49
C ALA A 129 11.24 0.74 -3.52
N LEU A 130 10.59 0.79 -2.37
CA LEU A 130 9.15 0.95 -2.23
C LEU A 130 8.82 2.04 -1.21
N SER A 131 7.76 2.77 -1.48
CA SER A 131 7.28 3.88 -0.65
C SER A 131 5.76 3.84 -0.57
N PRO A 132 5.11 4.34 0.51
CA PRO A 132 3.66 4.45 0.53
C PRO A 132 3.16 5.26 -0.67
N LEU A 133 2.21 4.69 -1.42
CA LEU A 133 1.69 5.30 -2.66
C LEU A 133 1.18 6.72 -2.42
N ILE A 134 0.46 6.94 -1.32
CA ILE A 134 -0.11 8.24 -0.96
C ILE A 134 0.96 9.32 -0.68
N ALA A 135 2.19 8.93 -0.33
CA ALA A 135 3.27 9.86 0.00
C ALA A 135 4.20 10.10 -1.19
N THR A 136 4.49 9.06 -1.98
CA THR A 136 5.54 9.09 -2.99
C THR A 136 5.16 9.87 -4.25
N MET A 137 3.87 9.91 -4.60
CA MET A 137 3.39 10.46 -5.87
C MET A 137 3.63 11.98 -5.99
N PRO A 138 4.27 12.47 -7.07
CA PRO A 138 4.39 13.89 -7.39
C PRO A 138 3.05 14.59 -7.58
N HIS A 139 2.11 13.90 -8.22
CA HIS A 139 0.74 14.36 -8.36
C HIS A 139 -0.20 13.24 -7.98
N PHE A 140 -1.12 13.53 -7.08
CA PHE A 140 -2.16 12.60 -6.66
C PHE A 140 -3.46 13.35 -6.40
N MET A 141 -4.54 12.72 -6.84
CA MET A 141 -5.90 13.18 -6.69
C MET A 141 -6.73 12.05 -6.12
N HIS A 142 -7.54 12.37 -5.13
CA HIS A 142 -8.58 11.49 -4.60
C HIS A 142 -9.95 12.12 -4.85
N THR A 143 -10.86 11.31 -5.33
CA THR A 143 -12.28 11.65 -5.50
C THR A 143 -13.13 10.52 -4.98
N ARG A 144 -14.14 10.85 -4.18
CA ARG A 144 -15.12 9.89 -3.69
C ARG A 144 -16.27 9.80 -4.70
N SER A 145 -16.44 8.66 -5.32
CA SER A 145 -17.61 8.42 -6.16
C SER A 145 -18.85 8.33 -5.27
N SER A 146 -19.92 9.00 -5.66
CA SER A 146 -21.24 8.80 -5.07
C SER A 146 -21.93 7.67 -5.83
N SER A 147 -22.52 6.70 -5.12
CA SER A 147 -23.33 5.64 -5.72
C SER A 147 -24.54 6.15 -6.54
N SER A 148 -24.83 7.46 -6.49
CA SER A 148 -25.89 8.13 -7.23
C SER A 148 -25.51 8.68 -8.61
N SER A 149 -24.23 8.69 -9.02
CA SER A 149 -23.82 9.15 -10.36
C SER A 149 -23.53 7.97 -11.29
N PRO A 150 -24.35 7.74 -12.35
CA PRO A 150 -24.27 6.54 -13.18
C PRO A 150 -23.13 6.53 -14.21
N SER A 151 -22.33 7.59 -14.34
CA SER A 151 -21.17 7.61 -15.23
C SER A 151 -19.99 8.32 -14.58
N GLU A 152 -18.96 7.57 -14.24
CA GLU A 152 -17.64 8.15 -13.94
C GLU A 152 -17.20 8.98 -15.15
N PRO A 153 -16.70 10.22 -14.96
CA PRO A 153 -16.22 11.01 -16.10
C PRO A 153 -15.14 10.24 -16.86
N PRO A 154 -15.05 10.38 -18.19
CA PRO A 154 -14.00 9.72 -18.97
C PRO A 154 -12.62 10.15 -18.47
N PHE A 155 -11.65 9.24 -18.53
CA PHE A 155 -10.28 9.55 -18.09
C PHE A 155 -9.68 10.58 -19.05
N ASN A 156 -9.68 11.85 -18.64
CA ASN A 156 -9.08 12.91 -19.43
C ASN A 156 -7.56 12.89 -19.29
N THR A 157 -6.92 12.22 -20.23
CA THR A 157 -5.46 12.08 -20.32
C THR A 157 -4.79 13.27 -21.03
N THR A 158 -5.60 14.20 -21.59
CA THR A 158 -5.10 15.38 -22.33
C THR A 158 -4.73 16.54 -21.43
N GLU A 159 -5.17 16.52 -20.17
CA GLU A 159 -4.83 17.51 -19.15
C GLU A 159 -3.86 16.93 -18.11
N SER A 160 -3.07 17.80 -17.52
CA SER A 160 -2.15 17.44 -16.44
C SER A 160 -2.91 17.39 -15.12
N ILE A 161 -2.83 16.27 -14.41
CA ILE A 161 -3.40 16.21 -13.06
C ILE A 161 -2.55 17.05 -12.10
N LYS A 162 -3.22 17.63 -11.10
CA LYS A 162 -2.59 18.34 -10.00
C LYS A 162 -2.92 17.65 -8.69
N ASP A 163 -2.20 18.01 -7.65
CA ASP A 163 -2.52 17.62 -6.30
C ASP A 163 -3.95 18.08 -5.94
N ASN A 164 -4.83 17.13 -5.65
CA ASN A 164 -6.17 17.43 -5.17
C ASN A 164 -6.57 16.40 -4.10
N ASN A 165 -6.39 16.80 -2.85
CA ASN A 165 -6.69 15.98 -1.68
C ASN A 165 -7.93 16.48 -0.93
N SER A 166 -8.75 17.34 -1.57
CA SER A 166 -9.86 18.04 -0.92
C SER A 166 -10.93 17.09 -0.36
N GLU A 167 -11.12 15.93 -0.99
CA GLU A 167 -12.06 14.88 -0.58
C GLU A 167 -11.41 13.75 0.22
N LEU A 168 -10.10 13.79 0.44
CA LEU A 168 -9.35 12.69 1.09
C LEU A 168 -9.83 12.42 2.51
N TYR A 169 -10.40 13.41 3.17
CA TYR A 169 -11.01 13.27 4.49
C TYR A 169 -12.23 12.34 4.52
N LEU A 170 -12.89 12.11 3.37
CA LEU A 170 -14.00 11.16 3.24
C LEU A 170 -13.51 9.70 3.33
N ALA A 171 -12.22 9.46 3.09
CA ALA A 171 -11.58 8.16 3.25
C ALA A 171 -11.02 7.93 4.68
N LEU A 172 -11.29 8.83 5.64
CA LEU A 172 -10.92 8.60 7.04
C LEU A 172 -11.66 7.39 7.59
N ALA A 173 -10.92 6.42 8.10
CA ALA A 173 -11.45 5.27 8.80
C ALA A 173 -12.36 5.74 9.95
N ASP A 174 -13.57 5.19 10.02
CA ASP A 174 -14.33 5.24 11.24
C ASP A 174 -13.59 4.36 12.25
N GLU A 175 -13.31 4.87 13.46
CA GLU A 175 -12.86 4.03 14.57
C GLU A 175 -14.01 3.08 14.94
N MET A 176 -14.24 2.03 14.16
CA MET A 176 -15.04 0.89 14.56
C MET A 176 -14.29 0.26 15.74
N ASP A 177 -15.00 0.17 16.86
CA ASP A 177 -14.45 -0.22 18.16
C ASP A 177 -13.58 -1.48 18.02
N GLU A 178 -12.29 -1.34 18.36
CA GLU A 178 -11.46 -2.47 18.77
C GLU A 178 -12.27 -3.25 19.81
N VAL A 179 -12.83 -4.39 19.39
CA VAL A 179 -13.52 -5.31 20.29
C VAL A 179 -12.43 -5.81 21.22
N ASP A 180 -12.46 -5.30 22.44
CA ASP A 180 -11.56 -5.61 23.54
C ASP A 180 -11.50 -7.15 23.71
N SER A 181 -10.53 -7.80 23.06
CA SER A 181 -10.26 -9.23 23.20
C SER A 181 -9.49 -9.47 24.48
N SER A 182 -10.06 -9.00 25.60
CA SER A 182 -9.57 -9.14 26.95
C SER A 182 -10.70 -9.55 27.90
N SER A 183 -11.50 -10.56 27.51
CA SER A 183 -12.38 -11.27 28.45
C SER A 183 -11.83 -12.66 28.77
N THR A 184 -11.06 -12.70 29.86
CA THR A 184 -11.04 -13.75 30.89
C THR A 184 -11.93 -14.97 30.64
N SER A 185 -11.33 -16.09 30.24
CA SER A 185 -11.91 -17.43 30.39
C SER A 185 -11.69 -17.96 31.81
N SER A 186 -12.40 -17.36 32.78
CA SER A 186 -12.63 -18.01 34.07
C SER A 186 -13.84 -18.95 33.92
N GLY A 187 -13.58 -20.25 34.05
CA GLY A 187 -14.57 -21.30 33.92
C GLY A 187 -15.75 -21.13 34.90
N ALA A 188 -16.93 -21.45 34.41
CA ALA A 188 -18.09 -21.76 35.23
C ALA A 188 -18.88 -22.88 34.55
N SER A 189 -18.71 -24.08 35.10
CA SER A 189 -19.53 -25.24 34.82
C SER A 189 -20.99 -24.93 35.16
N SER A 190 -21.89 -25.01 34.19
CA SER A 190 -23.33 -25.07 34.45
C SER A 190 -23.86 -26.43 34.02
N ARG A 191 -24.42 -27.11 35.02
CA ARG A 191 -25.12 -28.38 34.91
C ARG A 191 -26.47 -28.12 34.26
N SER A 192 -26.87 -28.94 33.30
CA SER A 192 -28.26 -29.02 32.86
C SER A 192 -28.57 -30.47 32.52
N ALA A 193 -29.50 -31.03 33.28
CA ALA A 193 -30.04 -32.35 33.12
C ALA A 193 -30.99 -32.38 31.91
N SER A 194 -30.89 -33.43 31.10
CA SER A 194 -32.03 -33.90 30.30
C SER A 194 -31.91 -35.42 30.10
N SER A 195 -33.07 -36.05 30.11
CA SER A 195 -33.36 -37.46 30.28
C SER A 195 -33.36 -38.25 28.97
N SER A 196 -32.90 -39.51 29.05
CA SER A 196 -33.30 -40.75 28.31
C SER A 196 -33.50 -40.66 26.78
N SER A 197 -32.84 -41.50 25.97
CA SER A 197 -33.23 -42.92 25.75
C SER A 197 -32.12 -43.74 25.07
N ASP A 198 -32.22 -45.06 25.23
CA ASP A 198 -31.44 -46.24 24.75
C ASP A 198 -30.74 -46.13 23.36
N VAL A 199 -29.63 -46.84 23.01
CA VAL A 199 -29.48 -48.31 22.91
C VAL A 199 -27.99 -48.76 22.85
N ALA A 200 -27.67 -49.86 23.57
CA ALA A 200 -26.71 -50.98 23.32
C ALA A 200 -25.22 -50.81 22.88
N LEU A 201 -24.30 -51.05 23.85
CA LEU A 201 -23.16 -52.03 23.95
C LEU A 201 -22.17 -52.34 22.76
N PRO A 202 -20.98 -52.94 23.00
CA PRO A 202 -19.92 -52.64 23.98
C PRO A 202 -18.46 -52.75 23.40
N LEU A 203 -17.42 -52.34 24.15
CA LEU A 203 -16.23 -53.15 24.53
C LEU A 203 -14.91 -52.37 24.79
N VAL A 204 -14.22 -52.84 25.84
CA VAL A 204 -12.77 -52.79 26.19
C VAL A 204 -12.24 -51.61 27.04
N CYS A 205 -12.07 -51.91 28.34
CA CYS A 205 -11.06 -51.39 29.29
C CYS A 205 -9.81 -52.34 29.27
N PRO A 206 -8.65 -52.12 29.96
CA PRO A 206 -8.51 -51.39 31.24
C PRO A 206 -7.15 -50.72 31.61
N ALA A 207 -7.15 -50.15 32.83
CA ALA A 207 -6.06 -49.97 33.82
C ALA A 207 -4.99 -48.88 33.53
N SER A 208 -4.50 -48.07 34.48
CA SER A 208 -4.19 -48.23 35.92
C SER A 208 -4.35 -46.87 36.65
N LEU A 209 -4.95 -46.78 37.85
CA LEU A 209 -4.37 -46.90 39.21
C LEU A 209 -3.11 -46.04 39.48
N ASP A 210 -3.28 -44.95 40.26
CA ASP A 210 -2.58 -44.62 41.52
C ASP A 210 -3.06 -43.24 42.01
N ALA A 211 -3.76 -43.13 43.15
CA ALA A 211 -3.30 -43.13 44.54
C ALA A 211 -3.09 -41.71 45.11
N VAL A 212 -4.10 -41.25 45.85
CA VAL A 212 -4.04 -40.61 47.19
C VAL A 212 -2.98 -39.53 47.44
N LYS A 213 -3.44 -38.29 47.72
CA LYS A 213 -3.20 -37.64 49.03
C LYS A 213 -4.12 -36.43 49.28
N VAL A 214 -4.81 -36.54 50.41
CA VAL A 214 -5.61 -35.53 51.09
C VAL A 214 -4.70 -34.72 52.03
N SER A 215 -4.87 -33.40 52.06
CA SER A 215 -4.55 -32.57 53.23
C SER A 215 -5.62 -31.49 53.39
N LYS A 216 -6.33 -31.55 54.53
CA LYS A 216 -7.24 -30.54 55.06
C LYS A 216 -6.47 -29.43 55.79
N ALA A 217 -7.02 -28.21 55.78
CA ALA A 217 -7.18 -27.28 56.93
C ALA A 217 -7.68 -25.92 56.38
N SER A 218 -8.94 -25.52 56.61
CA SER A 218 -9.43 -24.58 57.65
C SER A 218 -8.70 -23.23 57.65
N SER A 219 -9.33 -22.06 57.60
CA SER A 219 -10.45 -21.61 58.45
C SER A 219 -11.10 -20.31 57.93
N SER A 220 -12.39 -20.21 58.20
CA SER A 220 -13.30 -19.06 58.29
C SER A 220 -12.73 -17.64 58.50
N SER A 221 -13.37 -16.65 57.87
CA SER A 221 -14.10 -15.61 58.61
C SER A 221 -15.13 -14.88 57.71
N SER A 222 -16.28 -14.67 58.33
CA SER A 222 -17.50 -14.01 57.84
C SER A 222 -17.42 -12.49 57.98
N GLY A 223 -17.99 -11.76 57.01
CA GLY A 223 -18.25 -10.33 57.11
C GLY A 223 -19.40 -9.92 56.18
N SER A 224 -20.56 -9.67 56.76
CA SER A 224 -21.84 -9.39 56.12
C SER A 224 -22.01 -7.93 55.68
N SER A 225 -22.57 -7.76 54.48
CA SER A 225 -23.55 -6.76 54.01
C SER A 225 -23.48 -5.30 54.46
N SER A 226 -23.39 -4.40 53.47
CA SER A 226 -24.27 -3.22 53.43
C SER A 226 -24.70 -2.92 51.99
N SER A 227 -26.01 -3.02 51.77
CA SER A 227 -26.71 -2.68 50.53
C SER A 227 -27.01 -1.18 50.52
N GLY A 228 -26.31 -0.43 49.67
CA GLY A 228 -26.64 0.96 49.35
C GLY A 228 -26.96 1.09 47.86
N GLY A 229 -28.22 1.37 47.53
CA GLY A 229 -28.71 1.50 46.15
C GLY A 229 -27.97 2.61 45.38
N SER A 230 -27.23 2.22 44.34
CA SER A 230 -26.42 3.12 43.51
C SER A 230 -27.22 3.70 42.35
N SER A 231 -28.04 4.72 42.58
CA SER A 231 -28.60 5.55 41.49
C SER A 231 -27.55 6.53 40.88
N PHE A 232 -26.34 6.56 41.44
CA PHE A 232 -25.22 7.41 41.03
C PHE A 232 -24.34 6.84 39.90
N SER A 233 -24.48 5.57 39.53
CA SER A 233 -23.59 4.92 38.56
C SER A 233 -23.92 5.29 37.10
N VAL A 234 -25.22 5.40 36.77
CA VAL A 234 -25.66 5.60 35.36
C VAL A 234 -25.34 7.00 34.83
N LYS A 235 -25.54 8.06 35.63
CA LYS A 235 -25.26 9.45 35.20
C LYS A 235 -23.77 9.71 34.97
N SER A 236 -22.90 9.10 35.77
CA SER A 236 -21.44 9.19 35.62
C SER A 236 -20.96 8.44 34.37
N ALA A 237 -21.50 7.23 34.13
CA ALA A 237 -21.21 6.46 32.91
C ALA A 237 -21.66 7.18 31.64
N VAL A 238 -22.88 7.75 31.61
CA VAL A 238 -23.39 8.53 30.47
C VAL A 238 -22.53 9.78 30.22
N ARG A 239 -22.08 10.49 31.26
CA ARG A 239 -21.17 11.63 31.12
C ARG A 239 -19.81 11.22 30.56
N LYS A 240 -19.25 10.08 31.00
CA LYS A 240 -17.97 9.55 30.50
C LYS A 240 -18.05 9.14 29.02
N VAL A 241 -19.16 8.51 28.61
CA VAL A 241 -19.43 8.17 27.21
C VAL A 241 -19.61 9.41 26.36
N LYS A 242 -20.38 10.41 26.82
CA LYS A 242 -20.58 11.68 26.10
C LYS A 242 -19.26 12.44 25.93
N ARG A 243 -18.40 12.46 26.95
CA ARG A 243 -17.07 13.09 26.87
C ARG A 243 -16.18 12.37 25.86
N ARG A 244 -16.12 11.03 25.90
CA ARG A 244 -15.37 10.23 24.92
C ARG A 244 -15.85 10.46 23.49
N ARG A 245 -17.16 10.57 23.27
CA ARG A 245 -17.72 10.89 21.95
C ARG A 245 -17.32 12.28 21.50
N SER A 246 -17.41 13.29 22.37
CA SER A 246 -16.97 14.66 22.07
C SER A 246 -15.48 14.76 21.77
N ASP A 247 -14.63 14.03 22.52
CA ASP A 247 -13.18 14.00 22.29
C ASP A 247 -12.85 13.31 20.95
N ARG A 248 -13.54 12.21 20.62
CA ARG A 248 -13.43 11.49 19.34
C ARG A 248 -13.87 12.36 18.16
N GLU A 249 -15.01 13.02 18.28
CA GLU A 249 -15.56 13.92 17.25
C GLU A 249 -14.65 15.14 17.03
N GLY A 250 -14.11 15.70 18.12
CA GLY A 250 -13.08 16.75 18.05
C GLY A 250 -11.80 16.28 17.37
N GLY A 251 -11.38 15.03 17.62
CA GLY A 251 -10.24 14.39 16.97
C GLY A 251 -10.44 14.18 15.47
N ARG A 252 -11.60 13.66 15.06
CA ARG A 252 -11.96 13.49 13.65
C ARG A 252 -12.02 14.82 12.91
N ALA A 253 -12.76 15.80 13.43
CA ALA A 253 -12.86 17.13 12.82
C ALA A 253 -11.50 17.83 12.69
N LYS A 254 -10.56 17.57 13.62
CA LYS A 254 -9.17 18.05 13.48
C LYS A 254 -8.46 17.38 12.30
N ARG A 255 -8.54 16.04 12.16
CA ARG A 255 -7.92 15.31 11.05
C ARG A 255 -8.51 15.72 9.70
N GLU A 256 -9.83 15.92 9.63
CA GLU A 256 -10.51 16.39 8.42
C GLU A 256 -9.94 17.74 7.95
N ARG A 257 -9.80 18.70 8.87
CA ARG A 257 -9.19 20.01 8.56
C ARG A 257 -7.73 19.90 8.14
N GLU A 258 -6.95 19.02 8.78
CA GLU A 258 -5.55 18.78 8.38
C GLU A 258 -5.46 18.22 6.95
N LEU A 259 -6.33 17.28 6.58
CA LEU A 259 -6.36 16.68 5.24
C LEU A 259 -6.83 17.67 4.16
N GLN A 260 -7.85 18.48 4.46
CA GLN A 260 -8.32 19.53 3.57
C GLN A 260 -7.25 20.60 3.30
N GLY A 261 -6.33 20.82 4.24
CA GLY A 261 -5.20 21.75 4.08
C GLY A 261 -4.00 21.21 3.29
N LEU A 262 -4.06 19.98 2.76
CA LEU A 262 -2.99 19.39 1.96
C LEU A 262 -3.11 19.80 0.49
N GLU A 263 -2.66 21.00 0.15
CA GLU A 263 -2.77 21.58 -1.20
C GLU A 263 -1.60 21.21 -2.12
N SER A 264 -0.53 20.61 -1.60
CA SER A 264 0.68 20.30 -2.35
C SER A 264 1.26 18.92 -2.02
N ALA A 265 2.02 18.38 -2.98
CA ALA A 265 2.70 17.10 -2.84
C ALA A 265 3.68 17.08 -1.66
N SER A 266 4.35 18.20 -1.38
CA SER A 266 5.27 18.34 -0.23
C SER A 266 4.53 18.23 1.10
N GLN A 267 3.41 18.94 1.25
CA GLN A 267 2.56 18.86 2.45
C GLN A 267 1.98 17.45 2.62
N ARG A 268 1.45 16.85 1.53
CA ARG A 268 0.93 15.48 1.54
C ARG A 268 2.01 14.48 1.98
N ARG A 269 3.20 14.53 1.35
CA ARG A 269 4.32 13.66 1.67
C ARG A 269 4.77 13.80 3.12
N SER A 270 4.87 15.03 3.63
CA SER A 270 5.22 15.31 5.03
C SER A 270 4.17 14.75 6.01
N TYR A 271 2.87 14.95 5.71
CA TYR A 271 1.78 14.44 6.53
C TYR A 271 1.78 12.90 6.58
N PHE A 272 1.86 12.25 5.42
CA PHE A 272 1.84 10.79 5.28
C PHE A 272 3.20 10.12 5.49
N ALA A 273 4.25 10.86 5.86
CA ALA A 273 5.49 10.27 6.34
C ALA A 273 5.27 9.45 7.63
N GLN A 274 4.28 9.85 8.43
CA GLN A 274 3.91 9.18 9.66
C GLN A 274 2.99 7.98 9.38
N ARG A 275 3.42 6.78 9.78
CA ARG A 275 2.64 5.53 9.65
C ARG A 275 1.24 5.63 10.25
N ALA A 276 1.08 6.30 11.40
CA ALA A 276 -0.23 6.48 12.04
C ALA A 276 -1.21 7.23 11.15
N ARG A 277 -0.77 8.31 10.49
CA ARG A 277 -1.59 9.11 9.56
C ARG A 277 -2.03 8.31 8.35
N ARG A 278 -1.18 7.40 7.86
CA ARG A 278 -1.51 6.51 6.75
C ARG A 278 -2.56 5.46 7.14
N ARG A 279 -2.49 4.93 8.37
CA ARG A 279 -3.47 3.97 8.88
C ARG A 279 -4.86 4.58 9.11
N ASP A 280 -4.94 5.88 9.32
CA ASP A 280 -6.20 6.60 9.49
C ASP A 280 -6.99 6.75 8.18
N VAL A 281 -6.36 6.53 7.02
CA VAL A 281 -6.99 6.64 5.69
C VAL A 281 -7.16 5.25 5.10
N VAL A 282 -8.38 4.91 4.69
CA VAL A 282 -8.74 3.63 4.09
C VAL A 282 -9.42 3.87 2.75
N PHE A 283 -8.82 3.36 1.68
CA PHE A 283 -9.36 3.41 0.34
C PHE A 283 -10.17 2.15 0.05
N GLY A 284 -11.37 2.30 -0.51
CA GLY A 284 -12.22 1.20 -0.92
C GLY A 284 -12.85 1.41 -2.29
N PRO A 285 -13.94 0.68 -2.60
CA PRO A 285 -14.59 0.70 -3.91
C PRO A 285 -15.16 2.06 -4.33
N GLU A 286 -15.38 2.98 -3.39
CA GLU A 286 -15.91 4.31 -3.69
C GLU A 286 -14.80 5.36 -3.84
N ASP A 287 -13.53 4.99 -3.60
CA ASP A 287 -12.40 5.90 -3.61
C ASP A 287 -11.61 5.75 -4.91
N VAL A 288 -11.83 6.68 -5.83
CA VAL A 288 -11.07 6.75 -7.08
C VAL A 288 -9.81 7.57 -6.82
N ILE A 289 -8.66 6.97 -7.11
CA ILE A 289 -7.35 7.59 -7.02
C ILE A 289 -6.81 7.78 -8.43
N THR A 290 -6.35 8.98 -8.72
CA THR A 290 -5.59 9.29 -9.93
C THR A 290 -4.20 9.79 -9.54
N THR A 291 -3.17 9.09 -10.00
CA THR A 291 -1.76 9.40 -9.72
C THR A 291 -1.00 9.62 -11.00
N ASP A 292 0.00 10.49 -10.98
CA ASP A 292 0.95 10.71 -12.07
C ASP A 292 2.36 10.67 -11.49
N PHE A 293 3.02 9.53 -11.68
CA PHE A 293 4.38 9.31 -11.26
C PHE A 293 5.33 9.75 -12.37
N CYS A 294 5.79 10.99 -12.27
CA CYS A 294 6.59 11.61 -13.32
C CYS A 294 7.80 12.37 -12.79
N TYR A 295 8.92 12.24 -13.49
CA TYR A 295 10.17 12.93 -13.15
C TYR A 295 11.00 13.22 -14.40
N GLY A 296 11.98 14.11 -14.22
CA GLY A 296 12.97 14.50 -15.24
C GLY A 296 14.33 13.83 -15.10
N PHE A 297 14.47 12.89 -14.17
CA PHE A 297 15.78 12.33 -13.81
C PHE A 297 16.20 11.14 -14.68
N ILE A 298 15.32 10.60 -15.53
CA ILE A 298 15.65 9.44 -16.38
C ILE A 298 15.50 9.86 -17.85
N ASN A 299 16.58 9.81 -18.59
CA ASN A 299 16.56 9.99 -20.04
C ASN A 299 16.52 8.63 -20.72
N PHE A 300 15.71 8.48 -21.76
CA PHE A 300 15.60 7.24 -22.55
C PHE A 300 16.31 7.35 -23.90
N ALA A 301 16.66 8.58 -24.32
CA ALA A 301 17.42 8.87 -25.54
C ALA A 301 18.41 10.03 -25.29
N PRO A 302 19.60 10.03 -25.94
CA PRO A 302 20.12 9.00 -26.85
C PRO A 302 20.61 7.72 -26.15
N SER A 303 20.72 7.74 -24.82
CA SER A 303 21.02 6.57 -23.99
C SER A 303 20.17 6.56 -22.72
N LEU A 304 19.90 5.37 -22.18
CA LEU A 304 19.14 5.20 -20.94
C LEU A 304 20.00 5.60 -19.73
N SER A 305 19.74 6.77 -19.14
CA SER A 305 20.60 7.34 -18.10
C SER A 305 19.82 8.04 -16.99
N LEU A 306 20.36 7.94 -15.75
CA LEU A 306 19.91 8.68 -14.59
C LEU A 306 20.72 9.97 -14.45
N GLN A 307 20.04 11.11 -14.46
CA GLN A 307 20.57 12.45 -14.28
C GLN A 307 20.33 12.90 -12.84
N LEU A 308 21.42 13.14 -12.10
CA LEU A 308 21.37 13.72 -10.77
C LEU A 308 21.72 15.22 -10.81
N PRO A 309 21.28 16.01 -9.81
CA PRO A 309 21.71 17.39 -9.65
C PRO A 309 23.24 17.53 -9.64
N GLY A 310 23.75 18.63 -10.20
CA GLY A 310 25.20 18.87 -10.31
C GLY A 310 25.88 18.23 -11.53
N GLY A 311 25.11 17.75 -12.51
CA GLY A 311 25.64 17.25 -13.79
C GLY A 311 26.17 15.82 -13.74
N LEU A 312 25.89 15.07 -12.66
CA LEU A 312 26.24 13.66 -12.56
C LEU A 312 25.26 12.82 -13.38
N SER A 313 25.80 11.95 -14.23
CA SER A 313 25.01 11.08 -15.11
C SER A 313 25.45 9.63 -14.97
N PHE A 314 24.52 8.72 -14.72
CA PHE A 314 24.74 7.28 -14.58
C PHE A 314 24.06 6.53 -15.72
N ASP A 315 24.82 5.69 -16.43
CA ASP A 315 24.30 4.83 -17.49
C ASP A 315 23.56 3.63 -16.88
N LEU A 316 22.24 3.64 -16.95
CA LEU A 316 21.39 2.65 -16.28
C LEU A 316 21.50 1.26 -16.90
N MET A 317 21.86 1.17 -18.19
CA MET A 317 22.07 -0.12 -18.87
C MET A 317 23.17 -0.95 -18.22
N LYS A 318 24.21 -0.31 -17.70
CA LYS A 318 25.33 -0.99 -17.03
C LYS A 318 24.95 -1.61 -15.69
N TYR A 319 23.89 -1.11 -15.07
CA TYR A 319 23.55 -1.41 -13.67
C TYR A 319 22.34 -2.36 -13.55
N TRP A 320 21.45 -2.35 -14.53
CA TRP A 320 20.26 -3.20 -14.57
C TRP A 320 20.50 -4.54 -15.29
N ASP A 321 21.65 -4.71 -15.94
CA ASP A 321 22.06 -5.98 -16.58
C ASP A 321 21.02 -6.51 -17.57
N GLY A 322 20.34 -5.60 -18.29
CA GLY A 322 19.29 -5.91 -19.25
C GLY A 322 17.95 -6.37 -18.65
N GLN A 323 17.80 -6.39 -17.32
CA GLN A 323 16.53 -6.78 -16.69
C GLN A 323 15.47 -5.67 -16.81
N PRO A 324 14.17 -6.02 -16.85
CA PRO A 324 13.09 -5.04 -16.86
C PRO A 324 13.14 -4.13 -15.64
N VAL A 325 12.84 -2.85 -15.84
CA VAL A 325 12.46 -1.99 -14.72
C VAL A 325 10.98 -2.07 -14.52
N ARG A 326 10.60 -2.63 -13.38
CA ARG A 326 9.21 -2.81 -13.00
C ARG A 326 8.81 -1.75 -11.98
N PHE A 327 7.77 -1.00 -12.30
CA PHE A 327 7.02 -0.16 -11.38
C PHE A 327 5.83 -0.97 -10.87
N VAL A 328 5.70 -1.09 -9.56
CA VAL A 328 4.74 -1.98 -8.91
C VAL A 328 3.96 -1.23 -7.84
N CYS A 329 2.63 -1.30 -7.92
CA CYS A 329 1.76 -0.99 -6.80
C CYS A 329 1.36 -2.30 -6.12
N CYS A 330 1.65 -2.43 -4.82
CA CYS A 330 1.53 -3.69 -4.10
C CYS A 330 1.14 -3.51 -2.63
N GLU A 331 0.67 -4.61 -2.04
CA GLU A 331 0.34 -4.69 -0.63
C GLU A 331 1.62 -4.76 0.23
N ARG A 332 1.68 -4.03 1.34
CA ARG A 332 2.74 -4.16 2.34
C ARG A 332 2.60 -5.47 3.10
N VAL A 333 3.69 -6.23 3.22
CA VAL A 333 3.76 -7.39 4.12
C VAL A 333 4.36 -6.94 5.46
N PRO A 334 3.67 -7.15 6.60
CA PRO A 334 4.24 -6.87 7.91
C PRO A 334 5.47 -7.72 8.15
N THR A 335 6.59 -7.08 8.47
CA THR A 335 7.80 -7.79 8.90
C THR A 335 7.55 -8.43 10.27
N ARG A 336 7.45 -9.76 10.33
CA ARG A 336 7.40 -10.48 11.61
C ARG A 336 8.73 -10.29 12.34
N LYS A 337 8.74 -9.47 13.39
CA LYS A 337 9.88 -9.42 14.32
C LYS A 337 9.90 -10.71 15.14
N GLY A 338 10.92 -11.54 14.93
CA GLY A 338 11.41 -12.50 15.91
C GLY A 338 10.69 -13.86 15.94
N GLY A 339 11.09 -14.77 15.04
CA GLY A 339 11.09 -16.20 15.31
C GLY A 339 12.51 -16.70 15.05
N ALA A 340 13.25 -17.01 16.12
CA ALA A 340 14.53 -17.71 16.00
C ALA A 340 14.25 -19.11 15.46
N GLY A 341 14.30 -19.27 14.14
CA GLY A 341 13.99 -20.50 13.45
C GLY A 341 14.63 -20.47 12.06
N THR A 342 15.87 -20.96 12.01
CA THR A 342 16.61 -21.52 10.86
C THR A 342 16.07 -21.20 9.45
N GLY A 343 16.79 -20.32 8.75
CA GLY A 343 16.70 -20.15 7.30
C GLY A 343 16.57 -18.68 6.90
N GLU A 344 17.69 -18.05 6.54
CA GLU A 344 17.72 -16.77 5.83
C GLU A 344 17.01 -16.89 4.47
N GLN A 345 15.69 -16.77 4.45
CA GLN A 345 14.98 -16.31 3.27
C GLN A 345 14.57 -14.87 3.56
N SER A 346 15.25 -13.93 2.91
CA SER A 346 14.86 -12.52 2.88
C SER A 346 13.42 -12.43 2.39
N GLN A 347 12.47 -12.33 3.31
CA GLN A 347 11.06 -12.23 2.98
C GLN A 347 10.82 -10.89 2.29
N GLU A 348 10.28 -10.93 1.07
CA GLU A 348 9.91 -9.74 0.31
C GLU A 348 8.93 -8.88 1.15
N PRO A 349 9.15 -7.56 1.29
CA PRO A 349 8.28 -6.70 2.10
C PRO A 349 6.97 -6.33 1.39
N TRP A 350 6.73 -6.85 0.19
CA TRP A 350 5.50 -6.68 -0.56
C TRP A 350 4.81 -8.02 -0.82
N GLY A 351 3.50 -7.95 -0.97
CA GLY A 351 2.61 -9.08 -1.19
C GLY A 351 1.93 -8.99 -2.54
N ARG A 352 0.59 -9.01 -2.53
CA ARG A 352 -0.22 -9.00 -3.75
C ARG A 352 0.02 -7.71 -4.54
N ILE A 353 0.06 -7.83 -5.86
CA ILE A 353 0.22 -6.70 -6.78
C ILE A 353 -1.15 -6.23 -7.22
N PHE A 354 -1.38 -4.93 -7.15
CA PHE A 354 -2.60 -4.29 -7.63
C PHE A 354 -2.49 -3.98 -9.11
N TRP A 355 -1.35 -3.42 -9.51
CA TRP A 355 -0.99 -3.14 -10.88
C TRP A 355 0.52 -2.98 -11.01
N CYS A 356 1.04 -3.16 -12.22
CA CYS A 356 2.45 -2.98 -12.52
C CYS A 356 2.67 -2.60 -13.98
N VAL A 357 3.76 -1.86 -14.20
CA VAL A 357 4.25 -1.44 -15.51
C VAL A 357 5.71 -1.86 -15.61
N ALA A 358 6.11 -2.49 -16.71
CA ALA A 358 7.50 -2.84 -16.99
C ALA A 358 7.99 -2.10 -18.23
N ILE A 359 9.23 -1.62 -18.17
CA ILE A 359 9.96 -1.10 -19.33
C ILE A 359 11.14 -2.04 -19.57
N GLU A 360 11.15 -2.63 -20.76
CA GLU A 360 12.12 -3.62 -21.21
C GLU A 360 12.91 -3.08 -22.38
N VAL A 361 14.20 -3.40 -22.41
CA VAL A 361 15.02 -3.18 -23.60
C VAL A 361 14.80 -4.36 -24.53
N VAL A 362 14.55 -4.05 -25.79
CA VAL A 362 14.47 -5.06 -26.85
C VAL A 362 15.84 -5.14 -27.48
N ASP A 363 16.51 -6.27 -27.27
CA ASP A 363 17.75 -6.58 -27.97
C ASP A 363 17.46 -6.66 -29.47
N ASP A 364 18.40 -6.17 -30.29
CA ASP A 364 18.40 -6.48 -31.70
C ASP A 364 18.71 -7.98 -31.82
N GLU A 365 17.69 -8.81 -32.02
CA GLU A 365 17.90 -10.17 -32.51
C GLU A 365 18.67 -10.03 -33.83
N ASN A 366 19.90 -10.54 -33.83
CA ASN A 366 20.86 -10.50 -34.93
C ASN A 366 20.50 -11.48 -36.04
#